data_AF-A0A1Y4H6F4-F1
#
_entry.id   AF-A0A1Y4H6F4-F1
#
_cell.length_a   1.000
_cell.length_b   1.000
_cell.length_c   1.000
_cell.angle_alpha   90.00
_cell.angle_beta   90.00
_cell.angle_gamma   90.00
#
_symmetry.space_group_name_H-M   'P 1'
#
loop_
_entity.id
_entity.type
_entity.pdbx_description
1 polymer ?
#
loop_
_entity_poly.entity_id
_entity_poly.type
_entity_poly.pdbx_seq_one_letter_code
_entity_poly.pdbx_strand_id
1 'polypeptide(L)'
;MKETSKIKKGFWLSEDLDEKIDIYLRLDNCASRSEFVEQALWFYIGYLNTKNAGAFLPEALSAMMTGTLDHYTGRMGSLLFKQGVDLNVLGQIIAYDTDIDEGEYQRLRGKAIRDMKRTNGRISFKDALDFQKSV
;
A
#
# COMPACT_ATOMS: atom_id res chain seq x y z
N MET A 1 -32.29 21.25 21.23
CA MET A 1 -32.30 20.18 20.20
C MET A 1 -33.46 20.46 19.26
N LYS A 2 -33.23 20.58 17.95
CA LYS A 2 -34.34 20.66 16.99
C LYS A 2 -35.01 19.30 16.96
N GLU A 3 -36.28 19.23 17.36
CA GLU A 3 -37.12 18.06 17.08
C GLU A 3 -37.22 17.90 15.56
N THR A 4 -36.63 16.83 15.02
CA THR A 4 -36.85 16.40 13.65
C THR A 4 -38.20 15.70 13.58
N SER A 5 -39.26 16.44 13.24
CA SER A 5 -40.58 15.85 13.04
C SER A 5 -40.57 14.92 11.82
N LYS A 6 -40.92 13.65 12.03
CA LYS A 6 -41.05 12.66 10.94
C LYS A 6 -42.44 12.78 10.30
N ILE A 7 -42.51 12.82 8.98
CA ILE A 7 -43.75 12.89 8.21
C ILE A 7 -44.00 11.55 7.52
N LYS A 8 -45.19 10.96 7.70
CA LYS A 8 -45.57 9.71 7.01
C LYS A 8 -45.76 9.96 5.52
N LYS A 9 -45.07 9.18 4.69
CA LYS A 9 -45.20 9.17 3.23
C LYS A 9 -45.48 7.75 2.77
N GLY A 10 -46.41 7.60 1.82
CA GLY A 10 -46.73 6.30 1.20
C GLY A 10 -46.08 6.20 -0.17
N PHE A 11 -45.46 5.05 -0.45
CA PHE A 11 -44.89 4.70 -1.75
C PHE A 11 -45.02 3.19 -1.94
N TRP A 12 -44.97 2.76 -3.19
CA TRP A 12 -45.03 1.34 -3.55
C TRP A 12 -43.61 0.75 -3.52
N LEU A 13 -43.48 -0.42 -2.94
CA LEU A 13 -42.27 -1.26 -2.96
C LEU A 13 -42.61 -2.58 -3.64
N SER A 14 -41.64 -3.19 -4.33
CA SER A 14 -41.79 -4.56 -4.80
C SER A 14 -41.76 -5.53 -3.62
N GLU A 15 -42.48 -6.66 -3.74
CA GLU A 15 -42.53 -7.70 -2.71
C GLU A 15 -41.12 -8.23 -2.36
N ASP A 16 -40.27 -8.48 -3.36
CA ASP A 16 -38.87 -8.90 -3.15
C ASP A 16 -38.05 -7.90 -2.33
N LEU A 17 -38.26 -6.60 -2.55
CA LEU A 17 -37.54 -5.56 -1.81
C LEU A 17 -38.08 -5.44 -0.38
N ASP A 18 -39.38 -5.62 -0.19
CA ASP A 18 -40.03 -5.60 1.12
C ASP A 18 -39.51 -6.73 2.03
N GLU A 19 -39.40 -7.95 1.48
CA GLU A 19 -38.83 -9.10 2.18
C GLU A 19 -37.35 -8.89 2.54
N LYS A 20 -36.56 -8.35 1.60
CA LYS A 20 -35.15 -8.04 1.84
C LYS A 20 -35.00 -7.01 2.95
N ILE A 21 -35.85 -5.98 3.00
CA ILE A 21 -35.82 -4.98 4.08
C ILE A 21 -35.97 -5.68 5.43
N ASP A 22 -36.90 -6.62 5.60
CA ASP A 22 -37.09 -7.33 6.86
C ASP A 22 -35.91 -8.23 7.24
N ILE A 23 -35.31 -8.91 6.26
CA ILE A 23 -34.12 -9.75 6.47
C ILE A 23 -32.95 -8.88 6.94
N TYR A 24 -32.65 -7.82 6.19
CA TYR A 24 -31.48 -6.97 6.47
C TYR A 24 -31.68 -6.04 7.67
N LEU A 25 -32.93 -5.67 8.00
CA LEU A 25 -33.22 -4.94 9.23
C LEU A 25 -32.79 -5.73 10.48
N ARG A 26 -32.94 -7.07 10.47
CA ARG A 26 -32.52 -7.93 11.57
C ARG A 26 -31.01 -8.14 11.65
N LEU A 27 -30.32 -7.95 10.52
CA LEU A 27 -28.87 -8.09 10.42
C LEU A 27 -28.12 -6.78 10.70
N ASP A 28 -28.84 -5.66 10.67
CA ASP A 28 -28.32 -4.32 10.90
C ASP A 28 -28.69 -3.81 12.31
N ASN A 29 -28.04 -2.73 12.77
CA ASN A 29 -28.32 -2.11 14.06
C ASN A 29 -29.40 -1.00 13.96
N CYS A 30 -30.32 -1.12 13.00
CA CYS A 30 -31.43 -0.18 12.84
C CYS A 30 -32.54 -0.48 13.86
N ALA A 31 -33.05 0.54 14.55
CA ALA A 31 -34.12 0.40 15.53
C ALA A 31 -35.51 0.28 14.89
N SER A 32 -35.67 0.60 13.59
CA SER A 32 -36.95 0.51 12.89
C SER A 32 -36.81 0.44 11.36
N ARG A 33 -37.85 -0.06 10.69
CA ARG A 33 -37.98 0.00 9.22
C ARG A 33 -37.87 1.42 8.67
N SER A 34 -38.40 2.41 9.39
CA SER A 34 -38.31 3.81 8.98
C SER A 34 -36.88 4.33 9.01
N GLU A 35 -36.09 3.93 10.00
CA GLU A 35 -34.67 4.29 10.09
C GLU A 35 -33.86 3.63 8.97
N PHE A 36 -34.10 2.33 8.71
CA PHE A 36 -33.45 1.61 7.63
C PHE A 36 -33.68 2.28 6.25
N VAL A 37 -34.94 2.62 5.96
CA VAL A 37 -35.30 3.31 4.71
C VAL A 37 -34.74 4.73 4.66
N GLU A 38 -34.75 5.47 5.78
CA GLU A 38 -34.20 6.81 5.86
C GLU A 38 -32.69 6.82 5.58
N GLN A 39 -31.94 5.86 6.13
CA GLN A 39 -30.51 5.69 5.86
C GLN A 39 -30.25 5.32 4.39
N ALA A 40 -31.04 4.43 3.80
CA ALA A 40 -30.92 4.07 2.39
C ALA A 40 -31.18 5.28 1.46
N LEU A 41 -32.17 6.11 1.79
CA LEU A 41 -32.45 7.35 1.05
C LEU A 41 -31.32 8.37 1.20
N TRP A 42 -30.79 8.57 2.41
CA TRP A 42 -29.61 9.42 2.63
C TRP A 42 -28.39 8.94 1.86
N PHE A 43 -28.15 7.63 1.82
CA PHE A 43 -27.10 7.04 1.02
C PHE A 43 -27.30 7.33 -0.47
N TYR A 44 -28.52 7.14 -1.00
CA TYR A 44 -28.80 7.39 -2.42
C TYR A 44 -28.72 8.87 -2.79
N ILE A 45 -29.18 9.78 -1.92
CA ILE A 45 -29.00 11.23 -2.07
C ILE A 45 -27.50 11.58 -2.04
N GLY A 46 -26.75 11.00 -1.11
CA GLY A 46 -25.29 11.11 -1.06
C GLY A 46 -24.63 10.64 -2.36
N TYR A 47 -25.04 9.49 -2.90
CA TYR A 47 -24.60 8.97 -4.20
C TYR A 47 -24.93 9.90 -5.38
N LEU A 48 -26.13 10.49 -5.40
CA LEU A 48 -26.51 11.46 -6.42
C LEU A 48 -25.71 12.77 -6.30
N ASN A 49 -25.41 13.21 -5.07
CA ASN A 49 -24.54 14.35 -4.82
C ASN A 49 -23.08 14.04 -5.22
N THR A 50 -22.60 12.82 -5.01
CA THR A 50 -21.26 12.39 -5.44
C THR A 50 -21.17 12.12 -6.93
N LYS A 51 -22.25 11.84 -7.67
CA LYS A 51 -22.22 11.91 -9.15
C LYS A 51 -21.82 13.31 -9.67
N ASN A 52 -22.05 14.36 -8.88
CA ASN A 52 -21.62 15.73 -9.18
C ASN A 52 -20.18 16.03 -8.71
N ALA A 53 -19.63 15.22 -7.80
CA ALA A 53 -18.27 15.35 -7.25
C ALA A 53 -17.30 14.22 -7.65
N GLY A 54 -17.77 13.23 -8.43
CA GLY A 54 -17.09 11.97 -8.73
C GLY A 54 -15.87 12.10 -9.63
N ALA A 55 -15.67 13.26 -10.26
CA ALA A 55 -14.44 13.59 -10.97
C ALA A 55 -13.26 13.89 -10.04
N PHE A 56 -13.49 14.24 -8.77
CA PHE A 56 -12.41 14.74 -7.90
C PHE A 56 -11.80 13.68 -6.99
N LEU A 57 -12.56 12.69 -6.51
CA LEU A 57 -12.03 11.74 -5.54
C LEU A 57 -10.97 10.78 -6.12
N PRO A 58 -11.17 10.16 -7.31
CA PRO A 58 -10.13 9.36 -7.95
C PRO A 58 -8.91 10.19 -8.35
N GLU A 59 -9.13 11.43 -8.83
CA GLU A 59 -8.06 12.34 -9.25
C GLU A 59 -7.20 12.81 -8.05
N ALA A 60 -7.84 13.22 -6.95
CA ALA A 60 -7.16 13.62 -5.72
C ALA A 60 -6.41 12.46 -5.08
N LEU A 61 -6.97 11.25 -5.10
CA LEU A 61 -6.29 10.05 -4.62
C LEU A 61 -5.09 9.71 -5.51
N SER A 62 -5.23 9.78 -6.83
CA SER A 62 -4.14 9.57 -7.78
C SER A 62 -3.01 10.58 -7.60
N ALA A 63 -3.35 11.87 -7.44
CA ALA A 63 -2.38 12.93 -7.17
C ALA A 63 -1.68 12.74 -5.82
N MET A 64 -2.40 12.37 -4.77
CA MET A 64 -1.82 12.05 -3.46
C MET A 64 -0.89 10.84 -3.53
N MET A 65 -1.29 9.77 -4.22
CA MET A 65 -0.47 8.57 -4.40
C MET A 65 0.79 8.90 -5.19
N THR A 66 0.67 9.62 -6.30
CA THR A 66 1.80 10.07 -7.12
C THR A 66 2.76 10.94 -6.30
N GLY A 67 2.26 11.96 -5.60
CA GLY A 67 3.10 12.81 -4.77
C GLY A 67 3.78 12.07 -3.62
N THR A 68 3.09 11.09 -3.03
CA THR A 68 3.67 10.23 -1.99
C THR A 68 4.78 9.35 -2.56
N LEU A 69 4.53 8.72 -3.71
CA LEU A 69 5.52 7.89 -4.41
C LEU A 69 6.72 8.72 -4.86
N ASP A 70 6.51 9.90 -5.43
CA ASP A 70 7.58 10.82 -5.86
C ASP A 70 8.47 11.27 -4.69
N HIS A 71 7.85 11.55 -3.54
CA HIS A 71 8.60 11.86 -2.32
C HIS A 71 9.46 10.65 -1.86
N TYR A 72 8.90 9.44 -1.89
CA TYR A 72 9.66 8.24 -1.53
C TYR A 72 10.75 7.92 -2.54
N THR A 73 10.50 8.02 -3.85
CA THR A 73 11.51 7.76 -4.89
C THR A 73 12.65 8.77 -4.81
N GLY A 74 12.37 10.04 -4.55
CA GLY A 74 13.39 11.06 -4.31
C GLY A 74 14.27 10.75 -3.10
N ARG A 75 13.65 10.39 -1.96
CA ARG A 75 14.39 9.99 -0.74
C ARG A 75 15.19 8.70 -0.94
N MET A 76 14.60 7.69 -1.58
CA MET A 76 15.29 6.43 -1.90
C MET A 76 16.48 6.67 -2.82
N GLY A 77 16.33 7.50 -3.85
CA GLY A 77 17.43 7.88 -4.73
C GLY A 77 18.59 8.54 -3.98
N SER A 78 18.29 9.48 -3.07
CA SER A 78 19.31 10.11 -2.22
C SER A 78 20.01 9.11 -1.30
N LEU A 79 19.27 8.20 -0.68
CA LEU A 79 19.84 7.17 0.20
C LEU A 79 20.71 6.17 -0.57
N LEU A 80 20.24 5.69 -1.73
CA LEU A 80 21.01 4.80 -2.60
C LEU A 80 22.28 5.46 -3.10
N PHE A 81 22.25 6.76 -3.41
CA PHE A 81 23.44 7.51 -3.77
C PHE A 81 24.46 7.55 -2.63
N LYS A 82 24.03 7.93 -1.41
CA LYS A 82 24.91 7.96 -0.22
C LYS A 82 25.50 6.58 0.07
N GLN A 83 24.67 5.54 0.03
CA GLN A 83 25.12 4.17 0.20
C GLN A 83 26.11 3.75 -0.90
N GLY A 84 25.89 4.17 -2.15
CA GLY A 84 26.82 3.93 -3.25
C GLY A 84 28.18 4.60 -3.04
N VAL A 85 28.19 5.83 -2.52
CA VAL A 85 29.42 6.54 -2.14
C VAL A 85 30.14 5.78 -1.03
N ASP A 86 29.44 5.39 0.04
CA ASP A 86 30.04 4.65 1.17
C ASP A 86 30.61 3.29 0.72
N LEU A 87 29.88 2.56 -0.14
CA LEU A 87 30.35 1.30 -0.73
C LEU A 87 31.58 1.49 -1.62
N ASN A 88 31.66 2.59 -2.38
CA ASN A 88 32.82 2.89 -3.20
C ASN A 88 34.06 3.20 -2.34
N VAL A 89 33.89 4.01 -1.29
CA VAL A 89 34.96 4.33 -0.33
C VAL A 89 35.44 3.07 0.38
N LEU A 90 34.53 2.25 0.89
CA LEU A 90 34.86 0.96 1.49
C LEU A 90 35.58 0.03 0.50
N GLY A 91 35.13 -0.01 -0.75
CA GLY A 91 35.79 -0.78 -1.80
C GLY A 91 37.24 -0.36 -2.03
N GLN A 92 37.52 0.95 -2.04
CA GLN A 92 38.89 1.47 -2.17
C GLN A 92 39.74 1.15 -0.94
N ILE A 93 39.19 1.28 0.28
CA ILE A 93 39.90 0.92 1.52
C ILE A 93 40.28 -0.56 1.52
N ILE A 94 39.34 -1.45 1.16
CA ILE A 94 39.61 -2.89 1.11
C ILE A 94 40.63 -3.22 0.01
N ALA A 95 40.50 -2.65 -1.18
CA ALA A 95 41.48 -2.85 -2.25
C ALA A 95 42.88 -2.34 -1.89
N TYR A 96 42.99 -1.35 -1.00
CA TYR A 96 44.26 -0.84 -0.49
C TYR A 96 44.84 -1.72 0.63
N ASP A 97 44.00 -2.20 1.55
CA ASP A 97 44.41 -2.98 2.73
C ASP A 97 44.61 -4.48 2.45
N THR A 98 44.04 -4.97 1.34
CA THR A 98 44.12 -6.38 0.93
C THR A 98 44.89 -6.53 -0.36
N ASP A 99 45.62 -7.65 -0.49
CA ASP A 99 46.31 -8.03 -1.74
C ASP A 99 45.34 -8.66 -2.78
N ILE A 100 44.07 -8.22 -2.80
CA ILE A 100 43.06 -8.79 -3.69
C ILE A 100 43.36 -8.40 -5.15
N ASP A 101 43.41 -9.40 -6.03
CA ASP A 101 43.54 -9.16 -7.46
C ASP A 101 42.18 -9.06 -8.18
N GLU A 102 42.20 -8.58 -9.42
CA GLU A 102 40.99 -8.43 -10.24
C GLU A 102 40.27 -9.77 -10.46
N GLY A 103 41.00 -10.88 -10.59
CA GLY A 103 40.42 -12.22 -10.77
C GLY A 103 39.67 -12.69 -9.53
N GLU A 104 40.26 -12.51 -8.36
CA GLU A 104 39.64 -12.81 -7.06
C GLU A 104 38.39 -11.96 -6.83
N TYR A 105 38.47 -10.67 -7.14
CA TYR A 105 37.33 -9.76 -7.07
C TYR A 105 36.18 -10.21 -7.97
N GLN A 106 36.44 -10.52 -9.24
CA GLN A 106 35.40 -10.97 -10.17
C GLN A 106 34.79 -12.32 -9.73
N ARG A 107 35.59 -13.22 -9.16
CA ARG A 107 35.10 -14.48 -8.59
C ARG A 107 34.13 -14.24 -7.42
N LEU A 108 34.52 -13.38 -6.48
CA LEU A 108 33.68 -13.01 -5.32
C LEU A 108 32.39 -12.31 -5.77
N ARG A 109 32.50 -11.35 -6.68
CA ARG A 109 31.35 -10.63 -7.26
C ARG A 109 30.39 -11.57 -7.97
N GLY A 110 30.91 -12.49 -8.78
CA GLY A 110 30.12 -13.51 -9.46
C GLY A 110 29.35 -14.41 -8.49
N LYS A 111 29.97 -14.80 -7.36
CA LYS A 111 29.29 -15.54 -6.29
C LYS A 111 28.21 -14.70 -5.63
N ALA A 112 28.51 -13.47 -5.23
CA ALA A 112 27.56 -12.57 -4.59
C ALA A 112 26.29 -12.38 -5.45
N ILE A 113 26.44 -12.22 -6.77
CA ILE A 113 25.30 -12.13 -7.70
C ILE A 113 24.47 -13.42 -7.69
N ARG A 114 25.12 -14.60 -7.72
CA ARG A 114 24.41 -15.89 -7.68
C ARG A 114 23.65 -16.07 -6.37
N ASP A 115 24.26 -15.72 -5.24
CA ASP A 115 23.61 -15.81 -3.94
C ASP A 115 22.43 -14.84 -3.82
N MET A 116 22.58 -13.59 -4.29
CA MET A 116 21.49 -12.62 -4.33
C MET A 116 20.31 -13.14 -5.16
N LYS A 117 20.57 -13.71 -6.34
CA LYS A 117 19.52 -14.30 -7.19
C LYS A 117 18.85 -15.51 -6.53
N ARG A 118 19.64 -16.42 -5.96
CA ARG A 118 19.13 -17.66 -5.33
C ARG A 118 18.31 -17.38 -4.06
N THR A 119 18.67 -16.34 -3.31
CA THR A 119 18.04 -16.01 -2.02
C THR A 119 17.02 -14.87 -2.13
N ASN A 120 16.80 -14.33 -3.33
CA ASN A 120 16.01 -13.12 -3.55
C ASN A 120 16.44 -11.96 -2.63
N GLY A 121 17.76 -11.72 -2.56
CA GLY A 121 18.37 -10.68 -1.73
C GLY A 121 18.52 -11.01 -0.25
N ARG A 122 18.11 -12.20 0.22
CA ARG A 122 18.19 -12.61 1.62
C ARG A 122 19.47 -13.40 1.92
N ILE A 123 20.62 -12.73 1.78
CA ILE A 123 21.91 -13.27 2.23
C ILE A 123 22.26 -12.71 3.61
N SER A 124 22.67 -13.57 4.53
CA SER A 124 23.13 -13.17 5.85
C SER A 124 24.66 -13.01 5.88
N PHE A 125 25.16 -12.25 6.87
CA PHE A 125 26.60 -12.18 7.11
C PHE A 125 27.22 -13.55 7.43
N LYS A 126 26.47 -14.42 8.10
CA LYS A 126 26.90 -15.80 8.38
C LYS A 126 27.17 -16.57 7.09
N ASP A 127 26.29 -16.47 6.10
CA ASP A 127 26.46 -17.14 4.80
C ASP A 127 27.72 -16.65 4.07
N ALA A 128 28.04 -15.37 4.20
CA ALA A 128 29.27 -14.81 3.65
C ALA A 128 30.52 -15.29 4.41
N LEU A 129 30.46 -15.32 5.74
CA LEU A 129 31.55 -15.76 6.61
C LEU A 129 31.87 -17.25 6.43
N ASP A 130 30.84 -18.10 6.39
CA ASP A 130 31.00 -19.55 6.21
C ASP A 130 31.70 -19.85 4.87
N PHE A 131 31.39 -19.08 3.82
CA PHE A 131 32.11 -19.18 2.56
C PHE A 131 33.58 -18.78 2.69
N GLN A 132 33.90 -17.64 3.30
CA GLN A 132 35.30 -17.19 3.41
C GLN A 132 36.16 -18.13 4.24
N LYS A 133 35.56 -18.89 5.18
CA LYS A 133 36.26 -19.94 5.94
C LYS A 133 36.44 -21.26 5.19
N SER A 134 35.75 -21.43 4.06
CA SER A 134 35.79 -22.64 3.23
C SER A 134 36.76 -22.56 2.04
N VAL A 135 37.28 -21.35 1.77
CA VAL A 135 38.29 -21.04 0.76
C VAL A 135 39.65 -21.02 1.41
#